data_AF-A0A353SA08-F1
#
_entry.id   AF-A0A353SA08-F1
#
_cell.length_a   1.000
_cell.length_b   1.000
_cell.length_c   1.000
_cell.angle_alpha   90.00
_cell.angle_beta   90.00
_cell.angle_gamma   90.00
#
_symmetry.space_group_name_H-M   'P 1'
#
loop_
_entity.id
_entity.type
_entity.pdbx_description
1 polymer ?
#
loop_
_entity_poly.entity_id
_entity_poly.type
_entity_poly.pdbx_seq_one_letter_code
_entity_poly.pdbx_strand_id
1 'polypeptide(L)'
;MKKSRVVFSAVLLALALLAAVAPYTFAKVCPLGETVMRCHWTARAVLFTGLCAAAFALLRFFARPESFLLGLDAAIIADAAGIILFPTVLIGVCGGSRMHCHAVTQPALIVLGILLLAVAAADAVLLFRGRRSGKAR
;
A
#
# COMPACT_ATOMS: atom_id res chain seq x y z
N MET A 1 8.42 -9.83 -22.91
CA MET A 1 7.40 -9.32 -21.95
C MET A 1 7.60 -9.70 -20.47
N LYS A 2 8.48 -10.66 -20.10
CA LYS A 2 8.74 -11.00 -18.68
C LYS A 2 9.52 -9.91 -17.91
N LYS A 3 10.48 -9.25 -18.56
CA LYS A 3 11.37 -8.26 -17.91
C LYS A 3 10.63 -7.03 -17.38
N SER A 4 9.71 -6.45 -18.15
CA SER A 4 8.91 -5.30 -17.71
C SER A 4 8.02 -5.63 -16.51
N ARG A 5 7.41 -6.82 -16.47
CA ARG A 5 6.56 -7.24 -15.35
C ARG A 5 7.33 -7.38 -14.04
N VAL A 6 8.55 -7.94 -14.10
CA VAL A 6 9.41 -8.06 -12.93
C VAL A 6 9.80 -6.70 -12.37
N VAL A 7 10.01 -5.70 -13.24
CA VAL A 7 10.29 -4.32 -12.80
C VAL A 7 9.08 -3.73 -12.07
N PHE A 8 7.86 -3.89 -12.59
CA PHE A 8 6.65 -3.40 -11.90
C PHE A 8 6.42 -4.11 -10.57
N SER A 9 6.60 -5.44 -10.50
CA SER A 9 6.47 -6.18 -9.24
C SER A 9 7.53 -5.76 -8.22
N ALA A 10 8.78 -5.54 -8.64
CA ALA A 10 9.83 -5.04 -7.76
C ALA A 10 9.53 -3.63 -7.25
N VAL A 11 8.99 -2.74 -8.09
CA VAL A 11 8.60 -1.38 -7.71
C VAL A 11 7.41 -1.40 -6.74
N LEU A 12 6.38 -2.22 -7.00
CA LEU A 12 5.25 -2.41 -6.08
C LEU A 12 5.69 -2.94 -4.72
N LEU A 13 6.58 -3.93 -4.72
CA LEU A 13 7.12 -4.50 -3.49
C LEU A 13 7.94 -3.47 -2.70
N ALA A 14 8.80 -2.70 -3.37
CA ALA A 14 9.57 -1.63 -2.75
C ALA A 14 8.64 -0.55 -2.15
N LEU A 15 7.60 -0.14 -2.88
CA LEU A 15 6.61 0.83 -2.41
C LEU A 15 5.80 0.30 -1.21
N ALA A 16 5.39 -0.97 -1.22
CA ALA A 16 4.66 -1.59 -0.12
C ALA A 16 5.51 -1.67 1.16
N LEU A 17 6.78 -2.07 1.03
CA LEU A 17 7.75 -2.05 2.13
C LEU A 17 7.98 -0.63 2.66
N LEU A 18 8.12 0.35 1.77
CA LEU A 18 8.22 1.77 2.14
C LEU A 18 6.99 2.24 2.90
N ALA A 19 5.78 1.87 2.45
CA ALA A 19 4.53 2.22 3.12
C ALA A 19 4.41 1.56 4.51
N ALA A 20 4.88 0.32 4.67
CA ALA A 20 4.93 -0.36 5.97
C ALA A 20 5.93 0.32 6.94
N VAL A 21 7.07 0.79 6.43
CA VAL A 21 8.12 1.41 7.26
C VAL A 21 7.82 2.89 7.55
N ALA A 22 7.06 3.56 6.69
CA ALA A 22 6.68 4.97 6.81
C ALA A 22 6.14 5.39 8.20
N PRO A 23 5.22 4.65 8.86
CA PRO A 23 4.74 5.03 10.19
C PRO A 23 5.79 4.95 11.29
N TYR A 24 6.91 4.23 11.10
CA TYR A 24 8.01 4.17 12.07
C TYR A 24 9.15 5.15 11.79
N THR A 25 9.34 5.55 10.52
CA THR A 25 10.42 6.47 10.13
C THR A 25 10.01 7.94 10.19
N PHE A 26 8.79 8.29 9.78
CA PHE A 26 8.36 9.69 9.68
C PHE A 26 7.65 10.22 10.93
N ALA A 27 6.92 9.36 11.64
CA ALA A 27 6.54 9.62 13.02
C ALA A 27 7.29 8.64 13.89
N LYS A 28 8.24 9.11 14.69
CA LYS A 28 8.54 8.39 15.92
C LYS A 28 7.20 8.30 16.64
N VAL A 29 6.63 7.10 16.69
CA VAL A 29 5.37 6.82 17.39
C VAL A 29 5.49 7.52 18.75
N CYS A 30 4.51 8.36 19.09
CA CYS A 30 4.56 9.10 20.35
C CYS A 30 4.91 8.13 21.48
N PRO A 31 5.79 8.51 22.43
CA PRO A 31 6.15 7.62 23.53
C PRO A 31 4.86 7.10 24.17
N LEU A 32 4.81 5.79 24.43
CA LEU A 32 3.69 5.20 25.16
C LEU A 32 3.62 5.91 26.52
N GLY A 33 2.69 6.85 26.65
CA GLY A 33 2.24 7.31 27.96
C GLY A 33 1.35 6.24 28.60
N GLU A 34 0.80 6.54 29.77
CA GLU A 34 -0.04 5.60 30.52
C GLU A 34 -1.32 5.16 29.79
N THR A 35 -1.71 5.84 28.71
CA THR A 35 -2.86 5.46 27.87
C THR A 35 -2.46 5.32 26.39
N VAL A 36 -2.92 4.22 25.78
CA VAL A 36 -2.73 3.96 24.34
C VAL A 36 -3.57 4.94 23.50
N MET A 37 -2.89 5.77 22.72
CA MET A 37 -3.54 6.76 21.84
C MET A 37 -3.98 6.14 20.50
N ARG A 38 -4.98 6.75 19.84
CA ARG A 38 -5.51 6.29 18.53
C ARG A 38 -4.42 6.16 17.44
N CYS A 39 -3.41 7.03 17.48
CA CYS A 39 -2.27 7.00 16.56
C CYS A 39 -1.49 5.66 16.59
N HIS A 40 -1.44 4.99 17.75
CA HIS A 40 -0.78 3.68 17.90
C HIS A 40 -1.54 2.58 17.14
N TRP A 41 -2.87 2.61 17.22
CA TRP A 41 -3.73 1.67 16.51
C TRP A 41 -3.73 1.91 15.01
N THR A 42 -3.71 3.17 14.55
CA THR A 42 -3.53 3.48 13.12
C THR A 42 -2.19 3.00 12.60
N ALA A 43 -1.11 3.18 13.35
CA ALA A 43 0.21 2.72 12.94
C ALA A 43 0.23 1.19 12.80
N ARG A 44 -0.32 0.46 13.78
CA ARG A 44 -0.46 -1.01 13.71
C ARG A 44 -1.32 -1.48 12.53
N ALA A 45 -2.43 -0.80 12.25
CA ALA A 45 -3.28 -1.14 11.10
C ALA A 45 -2.55 -0.95 9.77
N VAL A 46 -1.85 0.18 9.61
CA VAL A 46 -1.10 0.50 8.38
C VAL A 46 0.11 -0.44 8.21
N LEU A 47 0.76 -0.82 9.30
CA LEU A 47 1.81 -1.83 9.27
C LEU A 47 1.30 -3.17 8.77
N PHE A 48 0.14 -3.59 9.29
CA PHE A 48 -0.49 -4.83 8.87
C PHE A 48 -0.85 -4.79 7.38
N THR A 49 -1.51 -3.73 6.90
CA THR A 49 -1.88 -3.63 5.49
C THR A 49 -0.68 -3.47 4.55
N GLY A 50 0.36 -2.73 4.95
CA GLY A 50 1.61 -2.65 4.20
C GLY A 50 2.32 -4.01 4.10
N LEU A 51 2.30 -4.81 5.17
CA LEU A 51 2.88 -6.15 5.17
C LEU A 51 2.06 -7.13 4.31
N CYS A 52 0.72 -7.05 4.36
CA CYS A 52 -0.17 -7.80 3.47
C CYS A 52 0.10 -7.47 1.99
N ALA A 53 0.20 -6.17 1.66
CA ALA A 53 0.51 -5.73 0.30
C ALA A 53 1.89 -6.24 -0.16
N ALA A 54 2.90 -6.23 0.72
CA ALA A 54 4.23 -6.78 0.41
C ALA A 54 4.18 -8.30 0.16
N ALA A 55 3.40 -9.04 0.96
CA ALA A 55 3.19 -10.47 0.75
C ALA A 55 2.50 -10.75 -0.60
N PHE A 56 1.47 -9.99 -0.96
CA PHE A 56 0.82 -10.11 -2.27
C PHE A 56 1.78 -9.77 -3.41
N ALA A 57 2.58 -8.70 -3.29
CA ALA A 57 3.60 -8.37 -4.29
C ALA A 57 4.66 -9.48 -4.45
N LEU A 58 5.02 -10.16 -3.37
CA LEU A 58 5.97 -11.28 -3.39
C LEU A 58 5.34 -12.53 -4.04
N LEU A 59 4.08 -12.84 -3.72
CA LEU A 59 3.32 -13.91 -4.38
C LEU A 59 3.18 -13.65 -5.88
N ARG A 60 2.96 -12.39 -6.26
CA ARG A 60 2.90 -11.93 -7.64
C ARG A 60 4.20 -12.20 -8.41
N PHE A 61 5.34 -12.12 -7.74
CA PHE A 61 6.66 -12.42 -8.33
C PHE A 61 6.83 -13.90 -8.70
N PHE A 62 6.28 -14.82 -7.89
CA PHE A 62 6.34 -16.27 -8.16
C PHE A 62 5.18 -16.77 -9.05
N ALA A 63 4.03 -16.10 -9.04
CA ALA A 63 2.86 -16.50 -9.81
C ALA A 63 3.10 -16.38 -11.32
N ARG A 64 2.85 -17.47 -12.06
CA ARG A 64 2.91 -17.54 -13.53
C ARG A 64 1.56 -17.29 -14.26
N PRO A 65 0.38 -17.68 -13.73
CA PRO A 65 -0.86 -17.52 -14.48
C PRO A 65 -1.38 -16.08 -14.44
N GLU A 66 -1.72 -15.54 -15.62
CA GLU A 66 -2.25 -14.18 -15.80
C GLU A 66 -3.55 -13.94 -15.01
N SER A 67 -4.37 -14.97 -14.81
CA SER A 67 -5.61 -14.89 -14.02
C SER A 67 -5.36 -14.64 -12.54
N PHE A 68 -4.29 -15.21 -11.97
CA PHE A 68 -3.92 -14.95 -10.57
C PHE A 68 -3.37 -13.54 -10.38
N LEU A 69 -2.59 -13.04 -11.34
CA LEU A 69 -2.02 -11.69 -11.26
C LEU A 69 -3.10 -10.60 -11.18
N LEU A 70 -4.19 -10.77 -11.94
CA LEU A 70 -5.36 -9.88 -11.87
C LEU A 70 -6.03 -9.87 -10.49
N GLY A 71 -6.14 -11.03 -9.84
CA GLY A 71 -6.68 -11.13 -8.49
C GLY A 71 -5.75 -10.48 -7.46
N LEU A 72 -4.44 -10.64 -7.61
CA LEU A 72 -3.44 -10.03 -6.74
C LEU A 72 -3.40 -8.50 -6.89
N ASP A 73 -3.53 -7.97 -8.12
CA ASP A 73 -3.61 -6.51 -8.31
C ASP A 73 -4.88 -5.93 -7.67
N ALA A 74 -6.02 -6.62 -7.79
CA ALA A 74 -7.25 -6.20 -7.12
C ALA A 74 -7.09 -6.18 -5.59
N ALA A 75 -6.36 -7.13 -5.01
CA ALA A 75 -6.04 -7.14 -3.58
C ALA A 75 -5.14 -5.96 -3.18
N ILE A 76 -4.09 -5.67 -3.95
CA ILE A 76 -3.19 -4.53 -3.69
C ILE A 76 -3.96 -3.20 -3.79
N ILE A 77 -4.88 -3.06 -4.75
CA ILE A 77 -5.74 -1.88 -4.87
C ILE A 77 -6.64 -1.75 -3.63
N ALA A 78 -7.19 -2.85 -3.13
CA ALA A 78 -7.99 -2.84 -1.91
C ALA A 78 -7.16 -2.44 -0.67
N ASP A 79 -5.93 -2.95 -0.54
CA ASP A 79 -5.02 -2.58 0.54
C ASP A 79 -4.63 -1.09 0.46
N ALA A 80 -4.36 -0.57 -0.74
CA ALA A 80 -4.07 0.84 -0.96
C ALA A 80 -5.24 1.76 -0.57
N ALA A 81 -6.47 1.35 -0.89
CA ALA A 81 -7.68 2.04 -0.43
C ALA A 81 -7.81 1.98 1.10
N GLY A 82 -7.49 0.83 1.71
CA GLY A 82 -7.44 0.66 3.16
C GLY A 82 -6.48 1.64 3.83
N ILE A 83 -5.25 1.78 3.32
CA ILE A 83 -4.23 2.71 3.83
C ILE A 83 -4.73 4.16 3.87
N ILE A 84 -5.58 4.58 2.92
CA ILE A 84 -6.18 5.92 2.87
C ILE A 84 -7.37 6.03 3.84
N LEU A 85 -8.14 4.96 4.01
CA LEU A 85 -9.36 4.95 4.82
C LEU A 85 -9.08 4.87 6.33
N PHE A 86 -8.01 4.19 6.75
CA PHE A 86 -7.60 4.12 8.17
C PHE A 86 -7.39 5.48 8.83
N PRO A 87 -6.61 6.42 8.26
CA PRO A 87 -6.37 7.73 8.86
C PRO A 87 -7.55 8.70 8.72
N THR A 88 -8.47 8.48 7.76
CA THR A 88 -9.56 9.43 7.45
C THR A 88 -10.88 9.09 8.12
N VAL A 89 -11.36 7.84 8.02
CA VAL A 89 -12.73 7.47 8.42
C VAL A 89 -12.78 6.40 9.50
N LEU A 90 -11.82 5.45 9.52
CA LEU A 90 -11.92 4.28 10.41
C LEU A 90 -11.51 4.54 11.87
N ILE A 91 -10.35 5.16 12.10
CA ILE A 91 -9.81 5.35 13.47
C ILE A 91 -9.64 6.85 13.78
N GLY A 92 -9.27 7.63 12.76
CA GLY A 92 -8.89 9.03 12.91
C GLY A 92 -7.52 9.19 13.58
N VAL A 93 -6.78 10.20 13.14
CA VAL A 93 -5.50 10.57 13.76
C VAL A 93 -5.71 11.41 15.02
N CYS A 94 -4.63 11.61 15.79
CA CYS A 94 -4.67 12.37 17.04
C CYS A 94 -5.13 13.82 16.79
N GLY A 95 -6.11 14.31 17.56
CA GLY A 95 -6.72 15.65 17.42
C GLY A 95 -5.86 16.82 17.89
N GLY A 96 -4.59 16.58 18.27
CA GLY A 96 -3.66 17.64 18.69
C GLY A 96 -3.12 18.42 17.49
N SER A 97 -3.73 19.57 17.20
CA SER A 97 -3.44 20.47 16.06
C SER A 97 -1.97 20.91 15.87
N ARG A 98 -1.06 20.66 16.84
CA ARG A 98 0.37 21.03 16.75
C ARG A 98 1.37 19.89 16.87
N MET A 99 0.95 18.62 16.82
CA MET A 99 1.89 17.50 16.89
C MET A 99 2.34 17.07 15.47
N HIS A 100 3.65 16.88 15.27
CA HIS A 100 4.25 16.49 13.98
C HIS A 100 3.58 15.27 13.33
N CYS A 101 3.02 14.36 14.13
CA CYS A 101 2.23 13.22 13.64
C CYS A 101 1.09 13.65 12.72
N HIS A 102 0.21 14.58 13.12
CA HIS A 102 -0.95 14.95 12.29
C HIS A 102 -0.53 15.68 11.01
N ALA A 103 0.46 16.57 11.11
CA ALA A 103 0.88 17.41 9.99
C ALA A 103 1.66 16.63 8.90
N VAL A 104 2.38 15.57 9.28
CA VAL A 104 3.28 14.87 8.36
C VAL A 104 2.79 13.47 7.99
N THR A 105 2.28 12.67 8.94
CA THR A 105 1.94 11.28 8.61
C THR A 105 0.66 11.18 7.80
N GLN A 106 -0.36 11.98 8.10
CA GLN A 106 -1.62 11.94 7.35
C GLN A 106 -1.42 12.23 5.84
N PRO A 107 -0.77 13.33 5.42
CA PRO A 107 -0.53 13.55 4.00
C PRO A 107 0.46 12.54 3.40
N ALA A 108 1.49 12.11 4.15
CA ALA A 108 2.46 11.14 3.64
C ALA A 108 1.82 9.78 3.33
N LEU A 109 0.93 9.28 4.21
CA LEU A 109 0.21 8.02 3.97
C LEU A 109 -0.74 8.13 2.78
N ILE A 110 -1.42 9.27 2.62
CA ILE A 110 -2.30 9.52 1.47
C ILE A 110 -1.48 9.53 0.17
N VAL A 111 -0.35 10.24 0.14
CA VAL A 111 0.52 10.30 -1.05
C VAL A 111 1.08 8.93 -1.39
N LEU A 112 1.55 8.16 -0.40
CA LEU A 112 2.04 6.79 -0.60
C LEU A 112 0.94 5.86 -1.10
N GLY A 113 -0.27 5.94 -0.52
CA GLY A 113 -1.43 5.15 -0.95
C GLY A 113 -1.83 5.45 -2.39
N ILE A 114 -1.87 6.73 -2.77
CA ILE A 114 -2.16 7.16 -4.14
C ILE A 114 -1.08 6.65 -5.11
N LEU A 115 0.19 6.74 -4.74
CA LEU A 115 1.29 6.20 -5.56
C LEU A 115 1.14 4.70 -5.78
N LEU A 116 0.87 3.95 -4.71
CA LEU A 116 0.65 2.50 -4.76
C LEU A 116 -0.53 2.15 -5.68
N LEU A 117 -1.65 2.87 -5.54
CA LEU A 117 -2.84 2.69 -6.34
C LEU A 117 -2.59 3.01 -7.82
N ALA A 118 -1.86 4.09 -8.11
CA ALA A 118 -1.51 4.48 -9.49
C ALA A 118 -0.62 3.43 -10.17
N VAL A 119 0.39 2.91 -9.46
CA VAL A 119 1.28 1.88 -10.00
C VAL A 119 0.54 0.55 -10.20
N ALA A 120 -0.29 0.14 -9.24
CA ALA A 120 -1.11 -1.07 -9.35
C ALA A 120 -2.12 -0.95 -10.50
N ALA A 121 -2.78 0.21 -10.65
CA ALA A 121 -3.70 0.45 -11.75
C ALA A 121 -2.99 0.44 -13.12
N ALA A 122 -1.81 1.06 -13.22
CA ALA A 122 -1.03 1.07 -14.46
C ALA A 122 -0.63 -0.36 -14.86
N ASP A 123 -0.19 -1.17 -13.90
CA ASP A 123 0.15 -2.56 -14.16
C ASP A 123 -1.10 -3.38 -14.57
N ALA A 124 -2.20 -3.26 -13.83
CA ALA A 124 -3.46 -3.92 -14.16
C ALA A 124 -3.91 -3.58 -15.60
N VAL A 125 -3.80 -2.32 -16.03
CA VAL A 125 -4.10 -1.89 -17.41
C VAL A 125 -3.17 -2.54 -18.44
N LEU A 126 -1.87 -2.64 -18.14
CA LEU A 126 -0.90 -3.32 -19.01
C LEU A 126 -1.18 -4.82 -19.14
N LEU A 127 -1.52 -5.50 -18.03
CA LEU A 127 -1.97 -6.89 -18.01
C LEU A 127 -3.26 -7.06 -18.83
N PHE A 128 -4.24 -6.18 -18.65
CA PHE A 128 -5.48 -6.19 -19.43
C PHE A 128 -5.24 -6.01 -20.94
N ARG A 129 -4.34 -5.10 -21.33
CA ARG A 129 -3.94 -4.90 -22.74
C ARG A 129 -3.22 -6.13 -23.30
N GLY A 130 -2.32 -6.74 -22.53
CA GLY A 130 -1.63 -7.99 -22.90
C GLY A 130 -2.61 -9.15 -23.10
N ARG A 131 -3.61 -9.28 -22.21
CA ARG A 131 -4.65 -10.31 -22.29
C ARG A 131 -5.56 -10.12 -23.51
N ARG A 132 -5.90 -8.88 -23.89
CA ARG A 132 -6.64 -8.61 -25.14
C ARG A 132 -5.83 -8.99 -26.37
N SER A 133 -4.53 -8.71 -26.39
CA SER A 133 -3.67 -9.07 -27.52
C SER A 133 -3.51 -10.59 -27.71
N GLY A 134 -3.57 -11.36 -26.62
CA GLY A 134 -3.52 -12.83 -26.66
C GLY A 134 -4.85 -13.51 -27.02
N LYS A 135 -5.98 -12.80 -26.95
CA LYS A 135 -7.31 -13.33 -27.33
C LYS A 135 -7.65 -13.08 -28.82
N ALA A 136 -6.80 -12.34 -29.53
CA ALA A 136 -6.93 -12.07 -30.96
C ALA A 136 -6.12 -13.04 -31.85
N ARG A 137 -5.63 -14.16 -31.30
CA ARG A 137 -4.90 -15.20 -32.04
C ARG A 137 -5.49 -16.57 -31.79
#